data_AF-A0A8S9WCV5-F1
#
_entry.id   AF-A0A8S9WCV5-F1
#
_cell.length_a   1.000
_cell.length_b   1.000
_cell.length_c   1.000
_cell.angle_alpha   90.00
_cell.angle_beta   90.00
_cell.angle_gamma   90.00
#
_symmetry.space_group_name_H-M   'P 1'
#
loop_
_entity.id
_entity.type
_entity.pdbx_description
1 polymer ?
#
loop_
_entity_poly.entity_id
_entity_poly.type
_entity_poly.pdbx_seq_one_letter_code
_entity_poly.pdbx_strand_id
1 'polypeptide(L)'
;MSFKLTKIFKKEDIMENIDMENVIIAGLGPAGLTAAIYTARSGRNPLELGGFVPGGQLIVSPKVENYPDFPEQVSDMELMDRFRKQTEQFGGRFKTAAFKELVETDKNGFVQVEAGSTRTSTQDVFGCGDVCNPVYKQAVVAAGQGYMTAMDVEQYIYSKEEVKC
;
A
#
# COMPACT_ATOMS: atom_id res chain seq x y z
N MET A 1 28.96 9.89 18.06
CA MET A 1 28.46 8.88 17.12
C MET A 1 27.27 9.47 16.39
N SER A 2 27.46 9.87 15.14
CA SER A 2 26.42 10.54 14.35
C SER A 2 25.43 9.51 13.80
N PHE A 3 24.16 9.66 14.16
CA PHE A 3 23.05 8.91 13.57
C PHE A 3 23.02 9.22 12.07
N LYS A 4 23.30 8.22 11.22
CA LYS A 4 23.12 8.33 9.77
C LYS A 4 21.62 8.51 9.50
N LEU A 5 21.25 9.74 9.16
CA LEU A 5 19.94 10.11 8.64
C LEU A 5 19.55 9.19 7.49
N THR A 6 18.33 8.65 7.63
CA THR A 6 17.50 7.98 6.64
C THR A 6 17.79 8.45 5.22
N LYS A 7 18.16 7.53 4.31
CA LYS A 7 18.13 7.81 2.87
C LYS A 7 16.71 8.23 2.51
N ILE A 8 16.52 9.52 2.23
CA ILE A 8 15.36 10.00 1.50
C ILE A 8 15.56 9.46 0.09
N PHE A 9 14.75 8.47 -0.31
CA PHE A 9 14.72 8.01 -1.70
C PHE A 9 14.18 9.17 -2.52
N LYS A 10 15.00 9.71 -3.43
CA LYS A 10 14.51 10.69 -4.39
C LYS A 10 13.60 9.98 -5.39
N LYS A 11 12.68 10.71 -6.02
CA LYS A 11 11.84 10.18 -7.11
C LYS A 11 12.67 9.40 -8.12
N GLU A 12 13.85 9.90 -8.47
CA GLU A 12 14.77 9.26 -9.39
C GLU A 12 15.33 7.94 -8.84
N ASP A 13 15.61 7.81 -7.54
CA ASP A 13 16.10 6.55 -6.94
C ASP A 13 15.03 5.46 -6.89
N ILE A 14 13.76 5.86 -6.71
CA ILE A 14 12.60 4.96 -6.75
C ILE A 14 12.33 4.54 -8.20
N MET A 15 12.47 5.47 -9.15
CA MET A 15 12.18 5.25 -10.58
C MET A 15 13.32 4.54 -11.34
N GLU A 16 14.61 4.81 -11.03
CA GLU A 16 15.78 4.16 -11.65
C GLU A 16 15.92 2.68 -11.29
N ASN A 17 15.33 2.23 -10.18
CA ASN A 17 15.29 0.82 -9.78
C ASN A 17 13.96 0.14 -10.12
N ILE A 18 13.08 0.78 -10.90
CA ILE A 18 11.95 0.09 -11.54
C ILE A 18 12.48 -0.67 -12.77
N ASP A 19 13.42 -1.59 -12.55
CA ASP A 19 13.66 -2.67 -13.49
C ASP A 19 12.54 -3.68 -13.29
N MET A 20 11.46 -3.61 -14.08
CA MET A 20 10.37 -4.62 -14.08
C MET A 20 9.75 -4.98 -12.70
N GLU A 21 9.74 -4.05 -11.75
CA GLU A 21 8.98 -4.17 -10.50
C GLU A 21 7.53 -3.74 -10.80
N ASN A 22 6.65 -4.69 -11.09
CA ASN A 22 5.48 -4.42 -11.93
C ASN A 22 4.40 -3.47 -11.38
N VAL A 23 4.43 -3.03 -10.11
CA VAL A 23 3.59 -1.94 -9.57
C VAL A 23 4.09 -1.47 -8.19
N ILE A 24 3.80 -0.21 -7.86
CA ILE A 24 3.97 0.39 -6.53
C ILE A 24 2.60 0.54 -5.86
N ILE A 25 2.51 0.14 -4.59
CA ILE A 25 1.32 0.30 -3.76
C ILE A 25 1.65 1.28 -2.63
N ALA A 26 0.99 2.42 -2.61
CA ALA A 26 1.16 3.46 -1.60
C ALA A 26 0.22 3.22 -0.41
N GLY A 27 0.81 2.92 0.76
CA GLY A 27 0.13 2.78 2.04
C GLY A 27 0.56 1.53 2.82
N LEU A 28 1.45 1.69 3.82
CA LEU A 28 2.02 0.56 4.60
C LEU A 28 1.13 0.17 5.79
N GLY A 29 0.04 -0.53 5.47
CA GLY A 29 -1.04 -0.90 6.41
C GLY A 29 -1.79 -2.14 5.94
N PRO A 30 -2.92 -2.52 6.58
CA PRO A 30 -3.78 -3.61 6.14
C PRO A 30 -4.19 -3.51 4.67
N ALA A 31 -4.42 -2.29 4.16
CA ALA A 31 -4.75 -2.06 2.75
C ALA A 31 -3.61 -2.45 1.81
N GLY A 32 -2.43 -1.85 1.96
CA GLY A 32 -1.31 -2.12 1.08
C GLY A 32 -0.81 -3.55 1.18
N LEU A 33 -0.75 -4.12 2.39
CA LEU A 33 -0.38 -5.52 2.61
C LEU A 33 -1.40 -6.46 1.97
N THR A 34 -2.70 -6.20 2.08
CA THR A 34 -3.72 -6.98 1.37
C THR A 34 -3.54 -6.88 -0.14
N ALA A 35 -3.35 -5.67 -0.67
CA ALA A 35 -3.11 -5.45 -2.09
C ALA A 35 -1.86 -6.21 -2.57
N ALA A 36 -0.78 -6.18 -1.80
CA ALA A 36 0.47 -6.88 -2.09
C ALA A 36 0.29 -8.40 -2.05
N ILE A 37 -0.44 -8.96 -1.07
CA ILE A 37 -0.75 -10.40 -1.01
C ILE A 37 -1.42 -10.86 -2.31
N TYR A 38 -2.50 -10.19 -2.74
CA TYR A 38 -3.25 -10.62 -3.92
C TYR A 38 -2.47 -10.39 -5.21
N THR A 39 -1.76 -9.27 -5.32
CA THR A 39 -0.92 -8.95 -6.49
C THR A 39 0.27 -9.93 -6.60
N ALA A 40 0.89 -10.30 -5.48
CA ALA A 40 1.99 -11.25 -5.50
C ALA A 40 1.49 -12.68 -5.83
N ARG A 41 0.31 -13.05 -5.33
CA ARG A 41 -0.35 -14.32 -5.68
C ARG A 41 -0.67 -14.47 -7.16
N SER A 42 -0.87 -13.38 -7.90
CA SER A 42 -1.06 -13.42 -9.36
C SER A 42 0.27 -13.46 -10.15
N GLY A 43 1.40 -13.71 -9.47
CA GLY A 43 2.72 -13.84 -10.10
C GLY A 43 3.39 -12.50 -10.43
N ARG A 44 2.92 -11.40 -9.82
CA ARG A 44 3.51 -10.06 -9.98
C ARG A 44 4.42 -9.74 -8.78
N ASN A 45 5.24 -8.70 -8.91
CA ASN A 45 6.25 -8.33 -7.91
C ASN A 45 5.93 -6.97 -7.27
N PRO A 46 4.85 -6.85 -6.47
CA PRO A 46 4.44 -5.56 -5.91
C PRO A 46 5.48 -5.03 -4.90
N LEU A 47 5.66 -3.71 -4.89
CA LEU A 47 6.37 -3.00 -3.84
C LEU A 47 5.42 -2.07 -3.09
N GLU A 48 5.15 -2.39 -1.83
CA GLU A 48 4.41 -1.51 -0.94
C GLU A 48 5.36 -0.47 -0.33
N LEU A 49 4.98 0.81 -0.43
CA LEU A 49 5.71 1.93 0.15
C LEU A 49 4.86 2.60 1.22
N GLY A 50 5.46 2.86 2.38
CA GLY A 50 4.87 3.72 3.41
C GLY A 50 5.90 4.56 4.12
N GLY A 51 5.62 5.86 4.20
CA GLY A 51 6.38 6.81 4.98
C GLY A 51 5.52 7.45 6.06
N PHE A 52 6.09 8.39 6.81
CA PHE A 52 5.33 9.27 7.69
C PHE A 52 4.44 10.21 6.83
N VAL A 53 3.22 9.78 6.53
CA VAL A 53 2.22 10.53 5.77
C VAL A 53 1.07 10.86 6.71
N PRO A 54 0.65 12.14 6.83
CA PRO A 54 -0.59 12.50 7.52
C PRO A 54 -1.74 11.66 6.93
N GLY A 55 -2.38 10.83 7.76
CA GLY A 55 -3.41 9.89 7.32
C GLY A 55 -3.03 8.43 7.58
N GLY A 56 -1.79 8.02 7.36
CA GLY A 56 -1.33 6.62 7.52
C GLY A 56 -0.98 6.24 8.97
N GLN A 57 -1.97 6.26 9.86
CA GLN A 57 -1.79 6.00 11.29
C GLN A 57 -2.90 5.10 11.81
N LEU A 58 -2.77 3.80 11.54
CA LEU A 58 -3.51 2.76 12.26
C LEU A 58 -3.05 2.56 13.71
N ILE A 59 -2.15 3.41 14.19
CA ILE A 59 -1.75 3.43 15.61
C ILE A 59 -2.73 4.34 16.35
N VAL A 60 -3.93 3.85 16.64
CA VAL A 60 -4.89 4.60 17.47
C VAL A 60 -5.35 3.79 18.69
N SER A 61 -5.28 2.46 18.67
CA SER A 61 -5.70 1.63 19.80
C SER A 61 -4.72 0.48 20.05
N PRO A 62 -4.29 0.19 21.29
CA PRO A 62 -3.45 -0.99 21.56
C PRO A 62 -4.16 -2.32 21.29
N LYS A 63 -5.48 -2.32 21.05
CA LYS A 63 -6.29 -3.51 20.81
C LYS A 63 -7.32 -3.29 19.69
N VAL A 64 -7.48 -4.31 18.85
CA VAL A 64 -8.49 -4.43 17.80
C VAL A 64 -9.53 -5.45 18.25
N GLU A 65 -10.79 -5.03 18.29
CA GLU A 65 -11.92 -5.88 18.70
C GLU A 65 -12.94 -6.10 17.56
N ASN A 66 -12.71 -5.46 16.42
CA ASN A 66 -13.67 -5.33 15.33
C ASN A 66 -13.13 -5.78 13.97
N TYR A 67 -12.02 -6.55 13.96
CA TYR A 67 -11.55 -7.24 12.77
C TYR A 67 -12.08 -8.69 12.80
N PRO A 68 -12.75 -9.17 11.74
CA PRO A 68 -13.31 -10.54 11.71
C PRO A 68 -12.26 -11.62 11.97
N ASP A 69 -12.69 -12.79 12.44
CA ASP A 69 -11.84 -13.95 12.79
C ASP A 69 -11.02 -13.81 14.10
N PHE A 70 -11.24 -12.72 14.83
CA PHE A 70 -10.68 -12.49 16.17
C PHE A 70 -11.82 -12.37 17.20
N PRO A 71 -12.42 -13.50 17.64
CA PRO A 71 -13.45 -13.48 18.67
C PRO A 71 -12.89 -12.98 20.01
N GLU A 72 -11.62 -13.29 20.30
CA GLU A 72 -10.82 -12.58 21.28
C GLU A 72 -10.11 -11.38 20.64
N GLN A 73 -9.99 -10.28 21.38
CA GLN A 73 -9.30 -9.07 20.94
C GLN A 73 -7.87 -9.39 20.49
N VAL A 74 -7.44 -8.84 19.34
CA VAL A 74 -6.07 -8.97 18.83
C VAL A 74 -5.32 -7.66 19.03
N SER A 75 -4.02 -7.73 19.31
CA SER A 75 -3.21 -6.51 19.34
C SER A 75 -2.95 -5.99 17.92
N ASP A 76 -2.86 -4.67 17.75
CA ASP A 76 -2.48 -4.06 16.48
C ASP A 76 -1.18 -4.64 15.91
N MET A 77 -0.19 -4.86 16.79
CA MET A 77 1.11 -5.41 16.41
C MET A 77 0.95 -6.84 15.86
N GLU A 78 0.15 -7.67 16.51
CA GLU A 78 -0.10 -9.04 16.06
C GLU A 78 -0.89 -9.06 14.75
N LEU A 79 -1.94 -8.24 14.62
CA LEU A 79 -2.70 -8.14 13.37
C LEU A 79 -1.77 -7.75 12.21
N MET A 80 -0.95 -6.72 12.40
CA MET A 80 0.00 -6.25 11.39
C MET A 80 1.10 -7.27 11.09
N ASP A 81 1.60 -7.99 12.10
CA ASP A 81 2.57 -9.08 11.92
C ASP A 81 2.00 -10.22 11.07
N ARG A 82 0.73 -10.59 11.29
CA ARG A 82 0.03 -11.59 10.46
C ARG A 82 -0.07 -11.14 9.00
N PHE A 83 -0.45 -9.88 8.73
CA PHE A 83 -0.47 -9.34 7.36
C PHE A 83 0.91 -9.37 6.69
N ARG A 84 1.96 -8.96 7.41
CA ARG A 84 3.33 -8.95 6.87
C ARG A 84 3.81 -10.34 6.54
N LYS A 85 3.65 -11.30 7.46
CA LYS A 85 4.01 -12.71 7.24
C LYS A 85 3.30 -13.29 6.02
N GLN A 86 2.01 -13.01 5.86
CA GLN A 86 1.26 -13.47 4.70
C GLN A 86 1.74 -12.80 3.41
N THR A 87 2.07 -11.52 3.45
CA THR A 87 2.64 -10.78 2.31
C THR A 87 3.97 -11.38 1.86
N GLU A 88 4.89 -11.58 2.80
CA GLU A 88 6.20 -12.20 2.54
C GLU A 88 6.06 -13.64 2.01
N GLN A 89 5.12 -14.42 2.55
CA GLN A 89 4.85 -15.79 2.10
C GLN A 89 4.51 -15.87 0.61
N PHE A 90 3.84 -14.85 0.06
CA PHE A 90 3.49 -14.79 -1.36
C PHE A 90 4.51 -14.03 -2.22
N GLY A 91 5.61 -13.55 -1.63
CA GLY A 91 6.65 -12.80 -2.36
C GLY A 91 6.40 -11.29 -2.46
N GLY A 92 5.40 -10.77 -1.74
CA GLY A 92 5.19 -9.34 -1.63
C GLY A 92 6.33 -8.67 -0.86
N ARG A 93 6.68 -7.44 -1.26
CA ARG A 93 7.74 -6.65 -0.62
C ARG A 93 7.17 -5.35 -0.09
N PHE A 94 7.70 -4.89 1.03
CA PHE A 94 7.36 -3.60 1.60
C PHE A 94 8.60 -2.84 2.05
N LYS A 95 8.53 -1.52 2.02
CA LYS A 95 9.63 -0.65 2.39
C LYS A 95 9.13 0.63 3.03
N THR A 96 9.80 1.02 4.13
CA THR A 96 9.56 2.32 4.75
C THR A 96 10.24 3.40 3.91
N ALA A 97 9.47 4.09 3.08
CA ALA A 97 9.92 5.20 2.24
C ALA A 97 8.78 6.18 1.97
N ALA A 98 9.10 7.47 1.84
CA ALA A 98 8.12 8.47 1.41
C ALA A 98 7.75 8.25 -0.06
N PHE A 99 6.45 8.39 -0.37
CA PHE A 99 5.92 8.24 -1.74
C PHE A 99 5.15 9.48 -2.22
N LYS A 100 5.06 10.54 -1.41
CA LYS A 100 4.28 11.76 -1.74
C LYS A 100 4.76 12.45 -3.03
N GLU A 101 6.05 12.39 -3.33
CA GLU A 101 6.61 12.99 -4.55
C GLU A 101 6.28 12.17 -5.81
N LEU A 102 5.76 10.95 -5.62
CA LEU A 102 5.35 10.08 -6.71
C LEU A 102 3.91 10.34 -7.14
N VAL A 103 3.08 11.02 -6.35
CA VAL A 103 1.62 11.10 -6.60
C VAL A 103 1.06 12.49 -6.24
N GLU A 104 -0.06 12.86 -6.86
CA GLU A 104 -0.81 14.05 -6.45
C GLU A 104 -1.50 13.83 -5.10
N THR A 105 -1.56 14.89 -4.30
CA THR A 105 -2.23 14.90 -2.99
C THR A 105 -3.14 16.10 -2.84
N ASP A 106 -4.19 16.00 -2.02
CA ASP A 106 -5.00 17.16 -1.66
C ASP A 106 -4.26 18.13 -0.72
N LYS A 107 -4.91 19.24 -0.40
CA LYS A 107 -4.42 20.24 0.56
C LYS A 107 -4.10 19.69 1.95
N ASN A 108 -4.62 18.51 2.31
CA ASN A 108 -4.39 17.86 3.60
C ASN A 108 -3.32 16.76 3.51
N GLY A 109 -2.82 16.47 2.30
CA GLY A 109 -1.81 15.45 2.04
C GLY A 109 -2.35 14.04 1.79
N PHE A 110 -3.65 13.86 1.56
CA PHE A 110 -4.22 12.59 1.12
C PHE A 110 -3.98 12.37 -0.37
N VAL A 111 -3.54 11.16 -0.73
CA VAL A 111 -3.35 10.74 -2.11
C VAL A 111 -4.66 10.85 -2.86
N GLN A 112 -4.62 11.55 -4.00
CA GLN A 112 -5.76 11.59 -4.91
C GLN A 112 -5.77 10.32 -5.75
N VAL A 113 -6.96 9.70 -5.82
CA VAL A 113 -7.23 8.54 -6.68
C VAL A 113 -8.41 8.84 -7.58
N GLU A 114 -8.47 8.18 -8.73
CA GLU A 114 -9.62 8.30 -9.62
C GLU A 114 -10.90 7.82 -8.92
N ALA A 115 -12.02 8.51 -9.18
CA ALA A 115 -13.29 8.21 -8.51
C ALA A 115 -13.76 6.78 -8.82
N GLY A 116 -13.93 5.98 -7.76
CA GLY A 116 -14.34 4.57 -7.88
C GLY A 116 -13.21 3.58 -8.13
N SER A 117 -11.95 4.03 -8.14
CA SER A 117 -10.77 3.16 -8.24
C SER A 117 -9.70 3.52 -7.19
N THR A 118 -8.52 2.95 -7.35
CA THR A 118 -7.32 3.19 -6.53
C THR A 118 -6.13 3.67 -7.35
N ARG A 119 -6.36 4.01 -8.63
CA ARG A 119 -5.35 4.55 -9.55
C ARG A 119 -4.99 5.98 -9.16
N THR A 120 -3.70 6.28 -9.09
CA THR A 120 -3.21 7.62 -8.75
C THR A 120 -2.89 8.43 -10.01
N SER A 121 -2.44 9.67 -9.84
CA SER A 121 -1.94 10.52 -10.94
C SER A 121 -0.75 9.91 -11.70
N THR A 122 -0.07 8.94 -11.11
CA THR A 122 1.17 8.37 -11.66
C THR A 122 0.95 6.93 -12.07
N GLN A 123 1.32 6.64 -13.31
CA GLN A 123 1.30 5.28 -13.85
C GLN A 123 2.12 4.34 -12.96
N ASP A 124 1.68 3.08 -12.87
CA ASP A 124 2.28 2.05 -12.03
C ASP A 124 2.17 2.30 -10.51
N VAL A 125 1.59 3.42 -10.05
CA VAL A 125 1.41 3.74 -8.63
C VAL A 125 -0.07 3.75 -8.24
N PHE A 126 -0.42 2.97 -7.23
CA PHE A 126 -1.79 2.82 -6.72
C PHE A 126 -1.86 3.26 -5.25
N GLY A 127 -2.96 3.90 -4.83
CA GLY A 127 -3.16 4.43 -3.48
C GLY A 127 -4.30 3.73 -2.76
N CYS A 128 -4.07 3.25 -1.53
CA CYS A 128 -5.09 2.51 -0.77
C CYS A 128 -5.00 2.71 0.74
N GLY A 129 -6.13 2.52 1.44
CA GLY A 129 -6.23 2.69 2.88
C GLY A 129 -6.18 4.15 3.31
N ASP A 130 -5.76 4.40 4.55
CA ASP A 130 -5.90 5.71 5.19
C ASP A 130 -5.15 6.86 4.47
N VAL A 131 -4.19 6.55 3.60
CA VAL A 131 -3.48 7.56 2.80
C VAL A 131 -4.36 8.18 1.72
N CYS A 132 -5.45 7.51 1.32
CA CYS A 132 -6.44 8.00 0.37
C CYS A 132 -7.86 8.09 0.95
N ASN A 133 -8.09 7.55 2.16
CA ASN A 133 -9.38 7.53 2.83
C ASN A 133 -9.37 8.35 4.14
N PRO A 134 -9.77 9.63 4.11
CA PRO A 134 -9.81 10.46 5.31
C PRO A 134 -10.94 10.10 6.27
N VAL A 135 -11.95 9.35 5.83
CA VAL A 135 -13.21 9.15 6.55
C VAL A 135 -13.25 7.80 7.27
N TYR A 136 -13.05 6.70 6.53
CA TYR A 136 -13.25 5.34 7.04
C TYR A 136 -11.92 4.69 7.42
N LYS A 137 -11.48 4.96 8.65
CA LYS A 137 -10.19 4.48 9.19
C LYS A 137 -10.38 3.23 10.05
N GLN A 138 -10.71 2.11 9.42
CA GLN A 138 -10.89 0.82 10.09
C GLN A 138 -10.09 -0.25 9.36
N ALA A 139 -9.43 -1.15 10.09
CA ALA A 139 -8.57 -2.17 9.51
C ALA A 139 -9.31 -3.07 8.49
N VAL A 140 -10.59 -3.40 8.75
CA VAL A 140 -11.42 -4.19 7.82
C VAL A 140 -11.76 -3.43 6.53
N VAL A 141 -12.01 -2.12 6.64
CA VAL A 141 -12.27 -1.26 5.47
C VAL A 141 -10.99 -1.12 4.63
N ALA A 142 -9.86 -0.90 5.31
CA ALA A 142 -8.55 -0.84 4.68
C ALA A 142 -8.23 -2.14 3.92
N ALA A 143 -8.41 -3.31 4.55
CA ALA A 143 -8.21 -4.59 3.89
C ALA A 143 -9.11 -4.78 2.66
N GLY A 144 -10.39 -4.41 2.75
CA GLY A 144 -11.31 -4.43 1.60
C GLY A 144 -10.84 -3.54 0.44
N GLN A 145 -10.40 -2.31 0.74
CA GLN A 145 -9.83 -1.42 -0.26
C GLN A 145 -8.52 -1.97 -0.85
N GLY A 146 -7.71 -2.67 -0.05
CA GLY A 146 -6.52 -3.38 -0.54
C GLY A 146 -6.84 -4.40 -1.64
N TYR A 147 -7.93 -5.15 -1.50
CA TYR A 147 -8.36 -6.06 -2.56
C TYR A 147 -8.83 -5.31 -3.82
N MET A 148 -9.53 -4.18 -3.67
CA MET A 148 -9.86 -3.32 -4.82
C MET A 148 -8.60 -2.88 -5.56
N THR A 149 -7.54 -2.52 -4.84
CA THR A 149 -6.25 -2.17 -5.45
C THR A 149 -5.62 -3.31 -6.21
N ALA A 150 -5.67 -4.54 -5.68
CA ALA A 150 -5.17 -5.69 -6.41
C ALA A 150 -5.93 -5.90 -7.74
N MET A 151 -7.24 -5.68 -7.77
CA MET A 151 -8.04 -5.75 -9.00
C MET A 151 -7.67 -4.65 -10.00
N ASP A 152 -7.49 -3.41 -9.54
CA ASP A 152 -7.06 -2.30 -10.39
C ASP A 152 -5.67 -2.54 -10.99
N VAL A 153 -4.75 -3.07 -10.17
CA VAL A 153 -3.41 -3.50 -10.60
C VAL A 153 -3.50 -4.58 -11.66
N GLU A 154 -4.33 -5.60 -11.45
CA GLU A 154 -4.53 -6.69 -12.39
C GLU A 154 -5.04 -6.18 -13.74
N GLN A 155 -6.11 -5.38 -13.74
CA GLN A 155 -6.66 -4.74 -14.94
C GLN A 155 -5.61 -3.88 -15.67
N TYR A 156 -4.84 -3.11 -14.90
CA TYR A 156 -3.79 -2.26 -15.44
C TYR A 156 -2.72 -3.08 -16.16
N ILE A 157 -2.23 -4.15 -15.53
CA ILE A 157 -1.20 -4.99 -16.13
C ILE A 157 -1.74 -5.70 -17.39
N TYR A 158 -2.96 -6.25 -17.34
CA TYR A 158 -3.60 -6.85 -18.51
C TYR A 158 -3.68 -5.86 -19.70
N SER A 159 -4.11 -4.63 -19.45
CA SER A 159 -4.20 -3.61 -20.49
C SER A 159 -2.83 -3.25 -21.11
N LYS A 160 -1.76 -3.30 -20.31
CA LYS A 160 -0.37 -3.08 -20.79
C LYS A 160 0.15 -4.25 -21.62
N GLU A 161 -0.29 -5.47 -21.33
CA GLU A 161 0.10 -6.67 -22.06
C GLU A 161 -0.59 -6.73 -23.44
N GLU A 162 -1.87 -6.36 -23.54
CA GLU A 162 -2.59 -6.32 -24.82
C GLU A 162 -2.01 -5.30 -25.81
N VAL A 163 -1.57 -4.12 -25.33
CA VAL A 163 -1.00 -3.06 -26.17
C VAL A 163 0.37 -3.44 -26.75
N LYS A 164 1.04 -4.48 -26.22
CA LYS A 164 2.34 -4.96 -26.71
C LYS A 164 2.23 -6.03 -27.82
N CYS A 165 1.03 -6.54 -28.11
CA CYS A 165 0.78 -7.52 -29.17
C CYS A 165 0.56 -6.89 -30.55
#